data_AF-A0AA96TPQ9-F1
#
_entry.id   AF-A0AA96TPQ9-F1
#
_cell.length_a   1.000
_cell.length_b   1.000
_cell.length_c   1.000
_cell.angle_alpha   90.00
_cell.angle_beta   90.00
_cell.angle_gamma   90.00
#
_symmetry.space_group_name_H-M   'P 1'
#
loop_
_entity.id
_entity.type
_entity.pdbx_description
1 polymer ?
#
loop_
_entity_poly.entity_id
_entity_poly.type
_entity_poly.pdbx_seq_one_letter_code
_entity_poly.pdbx_strand_id
1 'polypeptide(L)'
;MTTDSEVELKGRGRMSDRWGFEEADDWEAEAPRPRAAVEALVGRDGVVAVAVETGGAVVGVRLALGWRESRGLAAAVVSAANEATARALAWQAGNPAPVTAPMAGGDEAPITAADALRLVEAVSADLAEFARRTAEAAGPMTARSAGGHVGAVARAGRVAEVSIDPGWANAVRASEVESELLDVLRALRERGAVDRPESGAIAELTALLGDPNALLRRVGLVP
;
A
#
# COMPACT_ATOMS: atom_id res chain seq x y z
N MET A 1 83.73 -1.82 26.87
CA MET A 1 84.97 -1.03 26.73
C MET A 1 85.34 -1.02 25.25
N THR A 2 85.65 0.09 24.58
CA THR A 2 85.53 1.54 24.89
C THR A 2 85.72 2.30 23.56
N THR A 3 84.81 3.20 23.15
CA THR A 3 84.99 4.31 22.15
C THR A 3 85.42 3.89 20.71
N ASP A 4 85.46 4.67 19.61
CA ASP A 4 84.93 5.98 19.14
C ASP A 4 85.21 6.10 17.60
N SER A 5 84.80 7.08 16.79
CA SER A 5 83.72 8.11 16.80
C SER A 5 83.61 8.72 15.38
N GLU A 6 82.47 9.39 15.09
CA GLU A 6 82.29 10.36 13.98
C GLU A 6 82.42 9.79 12.53
N VAL A 7 81.76 10.32 11.49
CA VAL A 7 81.63 11.73 11.10
C VAL A 7 80.20 12.10 10.63
N GLU A 8 79.80 13.30 11.05
CA GLU A 8 78.59 14.05 10.68
C GLU A 8 78.61 14.51 9.20
N LEU A 9 77.45 14.67 8.54
CA LEU A 9 77.01 15.95 7.93
C LEU A 9 75.80 15.84 6.97
N LYS A 10 74.72 16.52 7.39
CA LYS A 10 74.06 17.60 6.61
C LYS A 10 73.17 17.22 5.40
N GLY A 11 71.95 16.77 5.70
CA GLY A 11 70.78 16.87 4.81
C GLY A 11 69.67 17.75 5.40
N ARG A 12 69.72 19.08 5.20
CA ARG A 12 68.62 19.98 5.61
C ARG A 12 67.45 19.82 4.63
N GLY A 13 66.33 19.28 5.12
CA GLY A 13 65.10 19.08 4.36
C GLY A 13 63.83 19.28 5.18
N ARG A 14 63.72 20.38 5.95
CA ARG A 14 62.41 20.81 6.46
C ARG A 14 61.65 21.48 5.32
N MET A 15 60.76 20.75 4.68
CA MET A 15 59.60 21.33 4.01
C MET A 15 58.39 20.47 4.28
N SER A 16 57.32 21.12 4.72
CA SER A 16 56.14 20.46 5.26
C SER A 16 55.37 19.73 4.15
N ASP A 17 55.40 18.40 4.16
CA ASP A 17 54.38 17.61 3.46
C ASP A 17 53.05 17.78 4.19
N ARG A 18 52.39 18.83 3.70
CA ARG A 18 51.05 19.31 3.98
C ARG A 18 50.08 18.14 3.97
N TRP A 19 49.57 17.77 5.15
CA TRP A 19 48.40 16.91 5.26
C TRP A 19 47.22 17.64 4.60
N GLY A 20 46.99 17.34 3.33
CA GLY A 20 45.80 17.71 2.60
C GLY A 20 44.64 16.88 3.12
N PHE A 21 44.07 17.28 4.25
CA PHE A 21 42.66 17.00 4.53
C PHE A 21 41.85 17.85 3.57
N GLU A 22 41.65 17.34 2.36
CA GLU A 22 40.62 17.84 1.46
C GLU A 22 39.29 17.60 2.18
N GLU A 23 38.51 18.66 2.32
CA GLU A 23 37.32 18.67 3.17
C GLU A 23 36.36 17.61 2.67
N ALA A 24 35.88 16.75 3.57
CA ALA A 24 34.90 15.74 3.22
C ALA A 24 33.59 16.46 2.92
N ASP A 25 33.32 16.67 1.62
CA ASP A 25 32.06 17.20 1.10
C ASP A 25 30.90 16.38 1.64
N ASP A 26 30.32 16.87 2.74
CA ASP A 26 28.91 17.13 2.96
C ASP A 26 27.91 16.17 2.30
N TRP A 27 28.14 14.85 2.46
CA TRP A 27 27.08 13.85 2.37
C TRP A 27 26.22 13.89 3.64
N GLU A 28 25.67 15.07 3.97
CA GLU A 28 24.33 15.13 4.55
C GLU A 28 23.38 14.48 3.53
N ALA A 29 23.29 13.14 3.60
CA ALA A 29 22.27 12.40 2.91
C ALA A 29 20.93 12.92 3.44
N GLU A 30 20.28 13.81 2.66
CA GLU A 30 19.02 14.47 3.01
C GLU A 30 18.06 13.37 3.50
N ALA A 31 17.89 13.29 4.82
CA ALA A 31 17.18 12.19 5.44
C ALA A 31 15.80 12.14 4.79
N PRO A 32 15.42 11.01 4.15
CA PRO A 32 14.32 10.97 3.19
C PRO A 32 13.11 11.60 3.86
N ARG A 33 12.70 12.77 3.33
CA ARG A 33 11.76 13.68 3.99
C ARG A 33 10.63 12.86 4.59
N PRO A 34 10.32 12.99 5.90
CA PRO A 34 9.36 12.14 6.55
C PRO A 34 8.05 12.21 5.77
N ARG A 35 7.80 11.16 4.99
CA ARG A 35 6.62 11.03 4.13
C ARG A 35 5.45 11.18 5.08
N ALA A 36 4.69 12.29 4.92
CA ALA A 36 3.74 12.77 5.91
C ALA A 36 2.99 11.59 6.51
N ALA A 37 3.14 11.39 7.83
CA ALA A 37 2.94 10.09 8.47
C ALA A 37 1.53 9.56 8.21
N VAL A 38 1.38 8.78 7.13
CA VAL A 38 0.09 8.22 6.72
C VAL A 38 -0.34 7.31 7.84
N GLU A 39 -1.56 7.49 8.33
CA GLU A 39 -2.07 6.77 9.48
C GLU A 39 -2.17 5.28 9.13
N ALA A 40 -1.11 4.54 9.47
CA ALA A 40 -0.90 3.20 9.00
C ALA A 40 -1.66 2.21 9.88
N LEU A 41 -2.59 1.50 9.25
CA LEU A 41 -3.38 0.45 9.87
C LEU A 41 -2.55 -0.84 9.87
N VAL A 42 -2.27 -1.36 11.07
CA VAL A 42 -1.35 -2.50 11.23
C VAL A 42 -2.11 -3.74 11.65
N GLY A 43 -1.97 -4.82 10.88
CA GLY A 43 -2.31 -6.19 11.28
C GLY A 43 -1.08 -6.92 11.82
N ARG A 44 -1.26 -7.84 12.76
CA ARG A 44 -0.17 -8.55 13.45
C ARG A 44 -0.53 -10.00 13.74
N ASP A 45 0.40 -10.90 13.47
CA ASP A 45 0.32 -12.28 13.94
C ASP A 45 1.72 -12.80 14.31
N GLY A 46 1.87 -13.28 15.54
CA GLY A 46 3.12 -13.79 16.10
C GLY A 46 4.32 -12.87 15.86
N VAL A 47 5.19 -13.28 14.92
CA VAL A 47 6.43 -12.60 14.57
C VAL A 47 6.30 -11.62 13.39
N VAL A 48 5.09 -11.39 12.86
CA VAL A 48 4.86 -10.58 11.65
C VAL A 48 3.92 -9.41 11.96
N ALA A 49 4.27 -8.23 11.45
CA ALA A 49 3.36 -7.09 11.35
C ALA A 49 3.30 -6.59 9.90
N VAL A 50 2.09 -6.32 9.39
CA VAL A 50 1.85 -5.75 8.05
C VAL A 50 1.14 -4.42 8.22
N ALA A 51 1.70 -3.37 7.62
CA ALA A 51 1.18 -2.02 7.66
C ALA A 51 0.57 -1.64 6.31
N VAL A 52 -0.67 -1.16 6.32
CA VAL A 52 -1.38 -0.64 5.14
C VAL A 52 -1.85 0.80 5.38
N GLU A 53 -1.93 1.59 4.32
CA GLU A 53 -2.59 2.90 4.36
C GLU A 53 -4.12 2.73 4.48
N THR A 54 -4.83 3.81 4.78
CA THR A 54 -6.30 3.86 4.78
C THR A 54 -6.92 3.50 3.41
N GLY A 55 -6.19 3.70 2.30
CA GLY A 55 -6.54 3.21 0.96
C GLY A 55 -6.32 1.69 0.75
N GLY A 56 -5.80 0.97 1.74
CA GLY A 56 -5.42 -0.44 1.65
C GLY A 56 -4.12 -0.69 0.88
N ALA A 57 -3.32 0.34 0.60
CA ALA A 57 -2.01 0.19 -0.04
C ALA A 57 -0.99 -0.34 0.98
N VAL A 58 -0.20 -1.35 0.63
CA VAL A 58 0.76 -1.98 1.56
C VAL A 58 2.04 -1.15 1.63
N VAL A 59 2.34 -0.60 2.80
CA VAL A 59 3.48 0.31 3.02
C VAL A 59 4.67 -0.31 3.73
N GLY A 60 4.46 -1.37 4.51
CA GLY A 60 5.57 -2.07 5.16
C GLY A 60 5.19 -3.46 5.69
N VAL A 61 6.21 -4.31 5.78
CA VAL A 61 6.20 -5.57 6.52
C VAL A 61 7.32 -5.49 7.55
N ARG A 62 7.09 -6.00 8.77
CA ARG A 62 8.11 -6.07 9.84
C ARG A 62 8.12 -7.45 10.47
N LEU A 63 9.33 -7.96 10.70
CA LEU A 63 9.59 -9.22 11.40
C LEU A 63 10.14 -8.95 12.80
N ALA A 64 9.57 -9.61 13.80
CA ALA A 64 10.04 -9.55 15.17
C ALA A 64 11.37 -10.32 15.35
N LEU A 65 12.04 -10.10 16.48
CA LEU A 65 13.11 -10.98 16.93
C LEU A 65 12.56 -12.41 17.11
N GLY A 66 13.35 -13.42 16.74
CA GLY A 66 12.93 -14.83 16.80
C GLY A 66 12.11 -15.31 15.59
N TRP A 67 12.11 -14.58 14.47
CA TRP A 67 11.30 -14.94 13.30
C TRP A 67 11.79 -16.20 12.56
N ARG A 68 13.09 -16.53 12.62
CA ARG A 68 13.66 -17.72 11.93
C ARG A 68 13.25 -19.03 12.62
N GLU A 69 13.04 -18.96 13.93
CA GLU A 69 12.59 -20.04 14.79
C GLU A 69 11.08 -20.32 14.61
N SER A 70 10.34 -19.39 13.99
CA SER A 70 8.91 -19.54 13.72
C SER A 70 8.64 -20.51 12.57
N ARG A 71 8.15 -21.70 12.92
CA ARG A 71 7.67 -22.72 11.96
C ARG A 71 6.42 -22.30 11.16
N GLY A 72 5.83 -21.14 11.46
CA GLY A 72 4.58 -20.66 10.90
C GLY A 72 4.69 -19.32 10.14
N LEU A 73 5.89 -18.86 9.79
CA LEU A 73 6.11 -17.53 9.21
C LEU A 73 5.15 -17.19 8.05
N ALA A 74 4.99 -18.09 7.08
CA ALA A 74 4.09 -17.87 5.94
C ALA A 74 2.61 -17.73 6.36
N ALA A 75 2.15 -18.54 7.31
CA ALA A 75 0.78 -18.43 7.84
C ALA A 75 0.58 -17.12 8.63
N ALA A 76 1.58 -16.70 9.41
CA ALA A 76 1.56 -15.42 10.12
C ALA A 76 1.53 -14.22 9.16
N VAL A 77 2.22 -14.28 8.02
CA VAL A 77 2.09 -13.27 6.95
C VAL A 77 0.66 -13.23 6.40
N VAL A 78 0.07 -14.38 6.06
CA VAL A 78 -1.31 -14.45 5.55
C VAL A 78 -2.30 -13.84 6.56
N SER A 79 -2.15 -14.19 7.84
CA SER A 79 -2.97 -13.70 8.95
C SER A 79 -2.83 -12.19 9.14
N ALA A 80 -1.61 -11.69 9.33
CA ALA A 80 -1.32 -10.26 9.53
C ALA A 80 -1.75 -9.39 8.33
N ALA A 81 -1.52 -9.86 7.10
CA ALA A 81 -1.95 -9.14 5.90
C ALA A 81 -3.48 -9.07 5.79
N ASN A 82 -4.19 -10.17 6.07
CA ASN A 82 -5.65 -10.19 6.03
C ASN A 82 -6.28 -9.36 7.16
N GLU A 83 -5.65 -9.29 8.33
CA GLU A 83 -6.07 -8.40 9.42
C GLU A 83 -5.85 -6.92 9.05
N ALA A 84 -4.70 -6.57 8.49
CA ALA A 84 -4.41 -5.21 8.04
C ALA A 84 -5.43 -4.75 6.97
N THR A 85 -5.72 -5.60 5.99
CA THR A 85 -6.75 -5.35 4.98
C THR A 85 -8.15 -5.20 5.59
N ALA A 86 -8.52 -6.05 6.56
CA ALA A 86 -9.82 -5.93 7.24
C ALA A 86 -9.93 -4.61 8.04
N ARG A 87 -8.85 -4.15 8.67
CA ARG A 87 -8.77 -2.85 9.35
C ARG A 87 -8.93 -1.70 8.36
N ALA A 88 -8.30 -1.75 7.18
CA ALA A 88 -8.47 -0.75 6.14
C ALA A 88 -9.92 -0.68 5.61
N LEU A 89 -10.55 -1.82 5.35
CA LEU A 89 -11.95 -1.89 4.93
C LEU A 89 -12.90 -1.34 6.01
N ALA A 90 -12.66 -1.66 7.29
CA ALA A 90 -13.43 -1.10 8.40
C ALA A 90 -13.26 0.42 8.53
N TRP A 91 -12.03 0.94 8.35
CA TRP A 91 -11.77 2.38 8.32
C TRP A 91 -12.51 3.07 7.16
N GLN A 92 -12.47 2.49 5.96
CA GLN A 92 -13.16 3.02 4.78
C GLN A 92 -14.69 3.02 4.92
N ALA A 93 -15.24 1.99 5.57
CA ALA A 93 -16.67 1.93 5.87
C ALA A 93 -17.11 2.98 6.90
N GLY A 94 -16.25 3.30 7.88
CA GLY A 94 -16.48 4.38 8.86
C GLY A 94 -16.19 5.80 8.32
N ASN A 95 -15.37 5.91 7.26
CA ASN A 95 -14.94 7.17 6.66
C ASN A 95 -15.18 7.14 5.14
N PRO A 96 -16.45 7.12 4.68
CA PRO A 96 -16.76 7.14 3.26
C PRO A 96 -16.18 8.42 2.63
N ALA A 97 -15.41 8.26 1.56
CA ALA A 97 -14.87 9.40 0.81
C ALA A 97 -16.03 10.30 0.35
N PRO A 98 -15.89 11.65 0.45
CA PRO A 98 -16.91 12.56 -0.06
C PRO A 98 -17.08 12.32 -1.54
N VAL A 99 -18.28 11.89 -1.94
CA VAL A 99 -18.58 11.67 -3.36
C VAL A 99 -18.72 13.04 -4.00
N THR A 100 -17.65 13.51 -4.63
CA THR A 100 -17.70 14.59 -5.62
C THR A 100 -18.45 14.05 -6.83
N ALA A 101 -19.78 13.98 -6.72
CA ALA A 101 -20.64 13.79 -7.87
C ALA A 101 -20.29 14.90 -8.87
N PRO A 102 -20.02 14.59 -10.15
CA PRO A 102 -20.03 15.64 -11.14
C PRO A 102 -21.42 16.30 -11.07
N MET A 103 -21.45 17.62 -10.90
CA MET A 103 -22.68 18.37 -11.10
C MET A 103 -23.07 18.24 -12.57
N ALA A 104 -23.81 17.18 -12.89
CA ALA A 104 -24.58 17.13 -14.11
C ALA A 104 -25.43 18.41 -14.11
N GLY A 105 -25.31 19.21 -15.17
CA GLY A 105 -26.16 20.38 -15.37
C GLY A 105 -27.58 19.89 -15.47
N GLY A 106 -28.29 19.91 -14.34
CA GLY A 106 -29.58 19.25 -14.21
C GLY A 106 -30.60 19.97 -15.05
N ASP A 107 -31.12 19.27 -16.06
CA ASP A 107 -32.37 19.67 -16.68
C ASP A 107 -33.44 19.67 -15.57
N GLU A 108 -34.02 20.85 -15.33
CA GLU A 108 -34.82 21.14 -14.12
C GLU A 108 -36.22 20.49 -14.17
N ALA A 109 -36.42 19.60 -15.15
CA ALA A 109 -37.62 18.81 -15.35
C ALA A 109 -37.94 17.92 -14.13
N PRO A 110 -39.22 17.84 -13.74
CA PRO A 110 -39.66 17.01 -12.62
C PRO A 110 -39.44 15.53 -12.94
N ILE A 111 -38.94 14.77 -11.97
CA ILE A 111 -38.78 13.33 -12.07
C ILE A 111 -40.17 12.70 -12.07
N THR A 112 -40.54 12.04 -13.16
CA THR A 112 -41.79 11.26 -13.18
C THR A 112 -41.59 9.93 -12.44
N ALA A 113 -42.70 9.29 -12.04
CA ALA A 113 -42.63 7.94 -11.47
C ALA A 113 -42.00 6.92 -12.44
N ALA A 114 -42.13 7.14 -13.76
CA ALA A 114 -41.48 6.32 -14.78
C ALA A 114 -39.96 6.53 -14.81
N ASP A 115 -39.47 7.77 -14.63
CA ASP A 115 -38.04 8.07 -14.54
C ASP A 115 -37.41 7.47 -13.30
N ALA A 116 -38.10 7.52 -12.16
CA ALA A 116 -37.66 6.90 -10.92
C ALA A 116 -37.55 5.36 -11.05
N LEU A 117 -38.54 4.71 -11.66
CA LEU A 117 -38.49 3.27 -11.95
C LEU A 117 -37.34 2.92 -12.91
N ARG A 118 -37.19 3.68 -14.01
CA ARG A 118 -36.09 3.52 -14.97
C ARG A 118 -34.71 3.66 -14.31
N LEU A 119 -34.55 4.60 -13.39
CA LEU A 119 -33.29 4.80 -12.66
C LEU A 119 -33.01 3.63 -11.70
N VAL A 120 -34.01 3.13 -10.97
CA VAL A 120 -33.85 1.95 -10.09
C VAL A 120 -33.50 0.69 -10.89
N GLU A 121 -34.13 0.49 -12.05
CA GLU A 121 -33.79 -0.61 -12.96
C GLU A 121 -32.36 -0.49 -13.50
N ALA A 122 -31.94 0.72 -13.93
CA ALA A 122 -30.57 0.97 -14.38
C ALA A 122 -29.53 0.73 -13.28
N VAL A 123 -29.74 1.23 -12.06
CA VAL A 123 -28.86 0.97 -10.91
C VAL A 123 -28.80 -0.53 -10.58
N SER A 124 -29.92 -1.25 -10.68
CA SER A 124 -29.98 -2.69 -10.43
C SER A 124 -29.23 -3.49 -11.49
N ALA A 125 -29.32 -3.08 -12.76
CA ALA A 125 -28.58 -3.68 -13.87
C ALA A 125 -27.07 -3.41 -13.76
N ASP A 126 -26.66 -2.18 -13.47
CA ASP A 126 -25.26 -1.80 -13.23
C ASP A 126 -24.66 -2.58 -12.05
N LEU A 127 -25.42 -2.74 -10.96
CA LEU A 127 -24.98 -3.51 -9.80
C LEU A 127 -24.86 -5.01 -10.11
N ALA A 128 -25.80 -5.57 -10.88
CA ALA A 128 -25.75 -6.97 -11.32
C ALA A 128 -24.57 -7.23 -12.27
N GLU A 129 -24.28 -6.30 -13.19
CA GLU A 129 -23.11 -6.39 -14.05
C GLU A 129 -21.81 -6.23 -13.24
N PHE A 130 -21.75 -5.27 -12.31
CA PHE A 130 -20.58 -5.11 -11.44
C PHE A 130 -20.34 -6.36 -10.58
N ALA A 131 -21.39 -6.95 -10.01
CA ALA A 131 -21.29 -8.21 -9.26
C ALA A 131 -20.79 -9.36 -10.15
N ARG A 132 -21.27 -9.46 -11.41
CA ARG A 132 -20.80 -10.43 -12.40
C ARG A 132 -19.31 -10.22 -12.72
N ARG A 133 -18.91 -9.01 -13.09
CA ARG A 133 -17.50 -8.66 -13.40
C ARG A 133 -16.58 -8.93 -12.19
N THR A 134 -17.04 -8.63 -10.98
CA THR A 134 -16.31 -8.90 -9.73
C THR A 134 -16.16 -10.40 -9.47
N ALA A 135 -17.21 -11.19 -9.72
CA ALA A 135 -17.16 -12.66 -9.59
C ALA A 135 -16.27 -13.31 -10.66
N GLU A 136 -16.30 -12.82 -11.91
CA GLU A 136 -15.42 -13.25 -12.99
C GLU A 136 -13.95 -12.88 -12.71
N ALA A 137 -13.69 -11.72 -12.10
CA ALA A 137 -12.38 -11.28 -11.64
C ALA A 137 -11.90 -11.96 -10.34
N ALA A 138 -12.76 -12.71 -9.62
CA ALA A 138 -12.43 -13.33 -8.34
C ALA A 138 -11.53 -14.58 -8.44
N GLY A 139 -10.98 -14.86 -9.63
CA GLY A 139 -9.99 -15.92 -9.85
C GLY A 139 -8.74 -15.77 -8.97
N PRO A 140 -7.96 -16.85 -8.77
CA PRO A 140 -6.73 -16.79 -7.98
C PRO A 140 -5.69 -15.89 -8.67
N MET A 141 -5.39 -14.76 -8.04
CA MET A 141 -4.29 -13.89 -8.43
C MET A 141 -3.00 -14.42 -7.80
N THR A 142 -1.94 -14.55 -8.59
CA THR A 142 -0.61 -14.93 -8.08
C THR A 142 0.34 -13.76 -8.21
N ALA A 143 1.32 -13.68 -7.29
CA ALA A 143 2.45 -12.78 -7.37
C ALA A 143 3.72 -13.48 -6.90
N ARG A 144 4.88 -13.00 -7.37
CA ARG A 144 6.22 -13.43 -6.97
C ARG A 144 7.09 -12.19 -6.78
N SER A 145 7.99 -12.25 -5.82
CA SER A 145 8.94 -11.19 -5.48
C SER A 145 9.97 -10.99 -6.58
N ALA A 146 10.69 -9.86 -6.54
CA ALA A 146 11.67 -9.53 -7.59
C ALA A 146 12.88 -10.49 -7.59
N GLY A 147 13.35 -10.91 -6.40
CA GLY A 147 14.37 -11.95 -6.24
C GLY A 147 13.84 -13.37 -6.47
N GLY A 148 12.53 -13.56 -6.50
CA GLY A 148 11.88 -14.83 -6.79
C GLY A 148 11.72 -15.80 -5.61
N HIS A 149 12.21 -15.43 -4.43
CA HIS A 149 12.23 -16.27 -3.23
C HIS A 149 10.91 -16.30 -2.46
N VAL A 150 10.04 -15.31 -2.69
CA VAL A 150 8.71 -15.22 -2.07
C VAL A 150 7.64 -15.22 -3.15
N GLY A 151 6.56 -15.96 -2.92
CA GLY A 151 5.36 -15.93 -3.75
C GLY A 151 4.10 -15.93 -2.90
N ALA A 152 3.00 -15.44 -3.46
CA ALA A 152 1.71 -15.47 -2.78
C ALA A 152 0.54 -15.61 -3.76
N VAL A 153 -0.58 -16.08 -3.23
CA VAL A 153 -1.86 -16.23 -3.92
C VAL A 153 -2.92 -15.43 -3.18
N ALA A 154 -3.70 -14.63 -3.89
CA ALA A 154 -4.89 -13.94 -3.37
C ALA A 154 -6.17 -14.40 -4.07
N ARG A 155 -7.29 -14.32 -3.36
CA ARG A 155 -8.65 -14.55 -3.88
C ARG A 155 -9.59 -13.52 -3.27
N ALA A 156 -10.44 -12.90 -4.08
CA ALA A 156 -11.41 -11.88 -3.64
C ALA A 156 -10.81 -10.80 -2.69
N GLY A 157 -9.64 -10.27 -3.05
CA GLY A 157 -8.95 -9.22 -2.27
C GLY A 157 -8.29 -9.68 -0.95
N ARG A 158 -8.29 -10.99 -0.63
CA ARG A 158 -7.65 -11.55 0.56
C ARG A 158 -6.47 -12.43 0.18
N VAL A 159 -5.39 -12.42 0.97
CA VAL A 159 -4.27 -13.34 0.79
C VAL A 159 -4.72 -14.73 1.24
N ALA A 160 -4.55 -15.73 0.38
CA ALA A 160 -4.93 -17.12 0.64
C ALA A 160 -3.73 -18.00 0.99
N GLU A 161 -2.58 -17.74 0.37
CA GLU A 161 -1.35 -18.53 0.53
C GLU A 161 -0.13 -17.63 0.36
N VAL A 162 0.94 -17.92 1.12
CA VAL A 162 2.27 -17.35 0.97
C VAL A 162 3.27 -18.51 0.96
N SER A 163 4.25 -18.46 0.08
CA SER A 163 5.36 -19.39 0.00
C SER A 163 6.67 -18.60 0.09
N ILE A 164 7.61 -19.11 0.88
CA ILE A 164 8.91 -18.49 1.16
C ILE A 164 9.95 -19.59 1.03
N ASP A 165 10.99 -19.39 0.22
CA ASP A 165 12.14 -20.29 0.13
C ASP A 165 12.83 -20.39 1.51
N PRO A 166 12.80 -21.56 2.17
CA PRO A 166 13.36 -21.72 3.51
C PRO A 166 14.90 -21.76 3.49
N GLY A 167 15.53 -22.16 2.39
CA GLY A 167 16.99 -22.16 2.26
C GLY A 167 17.51 -20.73 2.20
N TRP A 168 16.88 -19.91 1.37
CA TRP A 168 17.14 -18.47 1.28
C TRP A 168 16.85 -17.74 2.60
N ALA A 169 15.65 -17.92 3.17
CA ALA A 169 15.22 -17.19 4.36
C ALA A 169 16.15 -17.44 5.58
N ASN A 170 16.71 -18.64 5.71
CA ASN A 170 17.68 -18.92 6.78
C ASN A 170 19.04 -18.24 6.59
N ALA A 171 19.41 -17.86 5.36
CA ALA A 171 20.69 -17.23 5.03
C ALA A 171 20.66 -15.69 5.04
N VAL A 172 19.54 -15.07 4.67
CA VAL A 172 19.42 -13.60 4.50
C VAL A 172 19.03 -12.85 5.77
N ARG A 173 19.16 -11.52 5.75
CA ARG A 173 18.76 -10.62 6.84
C ARG A 173 17.24 -10.45 6.88
N ALA A 174 16.71 -10.11 8.06
CA ALA A 174 15.28 -9.84 8.25
C ALA A 174 14.74 -8.80 7.25
N SER A 175 15.52 -7.74 6.98
CA SER A 175 15.17 -6.68 6.03
C SER A 175 14.98 -7.16 4.59
N GLU A 176 15.69 -8.21 4.16
CA GLU A 176 15.59 -8.78 2.81
C GLU A 176 14.33 -9.64 2.67
N VAL A 177 13.93 -10.32 3.75
CA VAL A 177 12.63 -11.00 3.84
C VAL A 177 11.48 -10.01 3.93
N GLU A 178 11.62 -8.94 4.71
CA GLU A 178 10.65 -7.83 4.78
C GLU A 178 10.42 -7.18 3.41
N SER A 179 11.47 -6.93 2.61
CA SER A 179 11.32 -6.34 1.27
C SER A 179 10.63 -7.28 0.29
N GLU A 180 11.04 -8.55 0.19
CA GLU A 180 10.45 -9.49 -0.76
C GLU A 180 8.99 -9.83 -0.41
N LEU A 181 8.63 -9.84 0.89
CA LEU A 181 7.24 -9.93 1.35
C LEU A 181 6.44 -8.67 0.99
N LEU A 182 7.01 -7.49 1.21
CA LEU A 182 6.36 -6.21 0.88
C LEU A 182 6.07 -6.09 -0.62
N ASP A 183 7.03 -6.46 -1.47
CA ASP A 183 6.90 -6.41 -2.92
C ASP A 183 5.81 -7.36 -3.43
N VAL A 184 5.73 -8.58 -2.88
CA VAL A 184 4.66 -9.54 -3.20
C VAL A 184 3.29 -9.04 -2.77
N LEU A 185 3.17 -8.49 -1.56
CA LEU A 185 1.89 -7.97 -1.06
C LEU A 185 1.43 -6.72 -1.83
N ARG A 186 2.36 -5.86 -2.27
CA ARG A 186 2.07 -4.75 -3.21
C ARG A 186 1.60 -5.24 -4.56
N ALA A 187 2.34 -6.17 -5.18
CA ALA A 187 1.98 -6.74 -6.48
C ALA A 187 0.60 -7.43 -6.45
N LEU A 188 0.22 -8.08 -5.34
CA LEU A 188 -1.14 -8.59 -5.14
C LEU A 188 -2.19 -7.47 -4.99
N ARG A 189 -1.88 -6.40 -4.25
CA ARG A 189 -2.81 -5.27 -4.07
C ARG A 189 -3.06 -4.52 -5.38
N GLU A 190 -2.03 -4.29 -6.18
CA GLU A 190 -2.11 -3.66 -7.50
C GLU A 190 -2.94 -4.50 -8.48
N ARG A 191 -2.71 -5.82 -8.54
CA ARG A 191 -3.50 -6.74 -9.38
C ARG A 191 -4.94 -6.90 -8.90
N GLY A 192 -5.17 -6.79 -7.60
CA GLY A 192 -6.48 -6.88 -6.95
C GLY A 192 -7.23 -5.55 -6.84
N ALA A 193 -6.70 -4.47 -7.40
CA ALA A 193 -7.41 -3.21 -7.52
C ALA A 193 -8.44 -3.32 -8.66
N VAL A 194 -9.67 -3.70 -8.31
CA VAL A 194 -10.81 -3.53 -9.22
C VAL A 194 -11.21 -2.07 -9.16
N ASP A 195 -11.18 -1.39 -10.31
CA ASP A 195 -11.68 -0.02 -10.42
C ASP A 195 -13.11 0.06 -9.88
N ARG A 196 -13.37 1.09 -9.07
CA ARG A 196 -14.72 1.35 -8.56
C ARG A 196 -15.65 1.54 -9.76
N PRO A 197 -16.88 0.99 -9.75
CA PRO A 197 -17.81 1.23 -10.84
C PRO A 197 -18.21 2.70 -10.88
N GLU A 198 -17.56 3.47 -11.75
CA GLU A 198 -17.99 4.80 -12.19
C GLU A 198 -19.19 4.66 -13.14
N SER A 199 -20.26 4.04 -12.65
CA SER A 199 -21.51 3.89 -13.40
C SER A 199 -22.28 5.21 -13.33
N GLY A 200 -22.80 5.65 -14.48
CA GLY A 200 -23.57 6.89 -14.58
C GLY A 200 -24.82 6.88 -13.69
N ALA A 201 -25.49 5.73 -13.57
CA ALA A 201 -26.69 5.60 -12.74
C ALA A 201 -26.37 5.60 -11.23
N ILE A 202 -25.26 5.01 -10.81
CA ILE A 202 -24.79 5.08 -9.41
C ILE A 202 -24.34 6.51 -9.08
N ALA A 203 -23.67 7.20 -10.00
CA ALA A 203 -23.31 8.60 -9.85
C ALA A 203 -24.55 9.50 -9.78
N GLU A 204 -25.56 9.29 -10.64
CA GLU A 204 -26.84 10.02 -10.63
C GLU A 204 -27.61 9.79 -9.33
N LEU A 205 -27.74 8.54 -8.87
CA LEU A 205 -28.36 8.22 -7.57
C LEU A 205 -27.62 8.88 -6.39
N THR A 206 -26.28 8.89 -6.43
CA THR A 206 -25.49 9.50 -5.35
C THR A 206 -25.54 11.02 -5.38
N ALA A 207 -25.64 11.64 -6.57
CA ALA A 207 -25.89 13.07 -6.72
C ALA A 207 -27.27 13.45 -6.17
N LEU A 208 -28.30 12.67 -6.48
CA LEU A 208 -29.67 12.82 -5.99
C LEU A 208 -29.77 12.68 -4.45
N LEU A 209 -28.95 11.83 -3.83
CA LEU A 209 -28.82 11.72 -2.37
C LEU A 209 -27.95 12.84 -1.77
N GLY A 210 -27.00 13.38 -2.53
CA GLY A 210 -26.08 14.44 -2.12
C GLY A 210 -26.71 15.83 -2.06
N ASP A 211 -27.74 16.11 -2.85
CA ASP A 211 -28.58 17.31 -2.72
C ASP A 211 -30.07 16.94 -2.51
N PRO A 212 -30.49 16.72 -1.25
CA PRO A 212 -31.88 16.44 -0.91
C PRO A 212 -32.84 17.56 -1.34
N ASN A 213 -32.40 18.82 -1.42
CA ASN A 213 -33.27 19.95 -1.79
C ASN A 213 -33.48 20.04 -3.30
N ALA A 214 -32.48 19.70 -4.12
CA ALA A 214 -32.68 19.50 -5.56
C ALA A 214 -33.60 18.30 -5.82
N LEU A 215 -33.44 17.18 -5.09
CA LEU A 215 -34.34 16.05 -5.19
C LEU A 215 -35.79 16.44 -4.84
N LEU A 216 -36.00 17.08 -3.69
CA LEU A 216 -37.32 17.52 -3.23
C LEU A 216 -38.00 18.50 -4.20
N ARG A 217 -37.25 19.41 -4.84
CA ARG A 217 -37.76 20.26 -5.93
C ARG A 217 -38.18 19.45 -7.16
N ARG A 218 -37.36 18.48 -7.59
CA ARG A 218 -37.68 17.63 -8.75
C ARG A 218 -38.84 16.66 -8.53
N VAL A 219 -39.19 16.32 -7.29
CA VAL A 219 -40.45 15.59 -6.97
C VAL A 219 -41.61 16.51 -6.54
N GLY A 220 -41.45 17.84 -6.64
CA GLY A 220 -42.51 18.82 -6.38
C GLY A 220 -42.94 18.94 -4.92
N LEU A 221 -42.07 18.56 -3.97
CA LEU A 221 -42.33 18.64 -2.52
C LEU A 221 -41.85 19.95 -1.88
N VAL A 222 -41.00 20.70 -2.58
CA VAL A 222 -40.49 22.03 -2.20
C VAL A 222 -40.43 22.88 -3.50
N PRO A 223 -40.76 24.19 -3.48
CA PRO A 223 -40.63 25.07 -4.64
C PRO A 223 -39.16 25.38 -5.01
#